data_AF-A0AAE3KG11-F1
#
_entry.id   AF-A0AAE3KG11-F1
#
_cell.length_a   1.000
_cell.length_b   1.000
_cell.length_c   1.000
_cell.angle_alpha   90.00
_cell.angle_beta   90.00
_cell.angle_gamma   90.00
#
_symmetry.space_group_name_H-M   'P 1'
#
loop_
_entity.id
_entity.type
_entity.pdbx_description
1 polymer ?
#
loop_
_entity_poly.entity_id
_entity_poly.type
_entity_poly.pdbx_seq_one_letter_code
_entity_poly.pdbx_strand_id
1 'polypeptide(L)'
;MASPTFTRDTTRFCRRVVSYLPGQYTCHSQLELSADGRSVLLHLALLARFSVALNRHETARLLRALDAESVAHVNVQHERTGHHDLVVRPHRDLLDLPAHARCAPVMRLDLCTSAEHGIQLIFPAPELYALRQALSAAYLQSTVEVAR
;
A
#
# COMPACT_ATOMS: atom_id res chain seq x y z
N MET A 1 -7.91 -22.05 14.28
CA MET A 1 -7.18 -21.74 13.03
C MET A 1 -6.03 -20.82 13.40
N ALA A 2 -4.78 -21.23 13.18
CA ALA A 2 -3.62 -20.39 13.50
C ALA A 2 -3.50 -19.28 12.45
N SER A 3 -3.38 -18.02 12.89
CA SER A 3 -3.01 -16.92 12.01
C SER A 3 -1.63 -17.21 11.40
N PRO A 4 -1.43 -17.04 10.09
CA PRO A 4 -0.13 -17.26 9.49
C PRO A 4 0.90 -16.29 10.09
N THR A 5 1.89 -16.85 10.78
CA THR A 5 3.07 -16.12 11.25
C THR A 5 3.94 -15.82 10.02
N PHE A 6 4.10 -14.54 9.69
CA PHE A 6 4.99 -14.12 8.60
C PHE A 6 6.45 -14.30 9.02
N THR A 7 7.02 -15.47 8.72
CA THR A 7 8.47 -15.68 8.83
C THR A 7 9.17 -14.87 7.75
N ARG A 8 10.03 -13.94 8.17
CA ARG A 8 10.76 -12.96 7.35
C ARG A 8 11.87 -13.56 6.47
N ASP A 9 11.83 -14.86 6.23
CA ASP A 9 12.85 -15.56 5.46
C ASP A 9 12.46 -15.58 3.99
N THR A 10 13.19 -14.76 3.21
CA THR A 10 13.20 -14.62 1.75
C THR A 10 12.07 -13.82 1.08
N THR A 11 12.05 -12.50 1.33
CA THR A 11 11.33 -11.57 0.45
C THR A 11 12.11 -11.40 -0.87
N ARG A 12 11.72 -12.11 -1.93
CA ARG A 12 12.35 -12.01 -3.28
C ARG A 12 12.06 -10.70 -4.00
N PHE A 13 11.03 -9.99 -3.56
CA PHE A 13 10.65 -8.68 -4.05
C PHE A 13 10.66 -7.69 -2.89
N CYS A 14 11.38 -6.58 -3.04
CA CYS A 14 11.34 -5.45 -2.12
C CYS A 14 11.48 -4.15 -2.92
N ARG A 15 10.47 -3.28 -2.82
CA ARG A 15 10.49 -1.94 -3.41
C ARG A 15 10.02 -0.92 -2.39
N ARG A 16 10.77 0.17 -2.26
CA ARG A 16 10.42 1.31 -1.42
C ARG A 16 9.88 2.43 -2.29
N VAL A 17 8.84 3.08 -1.80
CA VAL A 17 8.20 4.22 -2.44
C VAL A 17 8.10 5.33 -1.41
N VAL A 18 8.41 6.56 -1.83
CA VAL A 18 8.21 7.74 -0.96
C VAL A 18 6.72 7.99 -0.84
N SER A 19 6.29 8.39 0.35
CA SER A 19 4.91 8.80 0.64
C SER A 19 4.93 9.97 1.61
N TYR A 20 3.83 10.69 1.71
CA TYR A 20 3.72 11.86 2.58
C TYR A 20 2.64 11.64 3.63
N LEU A 21 2.91 12.03 4.87
CA LEU A 21 1.90 12.14 5.92
C LEU A 21 1.22 13.52 5.82
N PRO A 22 -0.03 13.67 6.27
CA PRO A 22 -0.65 14.98 6.45
C PRO A 22 0.26 15.90 7.28
N GLY A 23 0.38 17.17 6.88
CA GLY A 23 1.30 18.11 7.53
C GLY A 23 2.74 18.09 7.00
N GLN A 24 2.94 17.67 5.74
CA GLN A 24 4.19 17.84 4.98
C GLN A 24 5.39 16.97 5.43
N TYR A 25 5.17 15.89 6.19
CA TYR A 25 6.24 14.97 6.56
C TYR A 25 6.42 13.88 5.51
N THR A 26 7.66 13.67 5.05
CA THR A 26 8.00 12.54 4.19
C THR A 26 8.14 11.25 5.01
N CYS A 27 7.73 10.15 4.41
CA CYS A 27 7.92 8.80 4.93
C CYS A 27 8.16 7.84 3.77
N HIS A 28 8.44 6.58 4.10
CA HIS A 28 8.61 5.53 3.11
C HIS A 28 7.59 4.42 3.32
N SER A 29 6.98 3.98 2.24
CA SER A 29 6.21 2.74 2.19
C SER A 29 7.05 1.67 1.52
N GLN A 30 6.88 0.41 1.93
CA GLN A 30 7.62 -0.72 1.38
C GLN A 30 6.65 -1.79 0.89
N LEU A 31 6.93 -2.35 -0.29
CA LEU A 31 6.20 -3.44 -0.88
C LEU A 31 7.08 -4.68 -0.91
N GLU A 32 6.56 -5.78 -0.39
CA GLU A 32 7.18 -7.09 -0.41
C GLU A 32 6.23 -8.14 -0.96
N LEU A 33 6.78 -9.29 -1.33
CA LEU A 33 5.99 -10.49 -1.61
C LEU A 33 6.09 -11.41 -0.39
N SER A 34 4.97 -12.04 0.00
CA SER A 34 4.97 -13.06 1.04
C SER A 34 5.84 -14.26 0.63
N ALA A 35 6.34 -15.01 1.62
CA ALA A 35 7.22 -16.15 1.38
C ALA A 35 6.58 -17.25 0.51
N ASP A 36 5.25 -17.38 0.55
CA ASP A 36 4.49 -18.31 -0.27
C ASP A 36 4.12 -17.76 -1.67
N GLY A 37 4.50 -16.52 -1.97
CA GLY A 37 4.22 -15.85 -3.24
C GLY A 37 2.77 -15.39 -3.42
N ARG A 38 1.88 -15.62 -2.45
CA ARG A 38 0.43 -15.48 -2.64
C ARG A 38 -0.10 -14.08 -2.33
N SER A 39 0.63 -13.31 -1.55
CA SER A 39 0.20 -12.00 -1.05
C SER A 39 1.25 -10.93 -1.28
N VAL A 40 0.79 -9.71 -1.55
CA VAL A 40 1.64 -8.52 -1.53
C VAL A 40 1.56 -7.91 -0.14
N LEU A 41 2.71 -7.72 0.49
CA LEU A 41 2.80 -7.05 1.79
C LEU A 41 3.08 -5.57 1.56
N LEU A 42 2.23 -4.73 2.12
CA LEU A 42 2.37 -3.27 2.09
C LEU A 42 2.68 -2.79 3.50
N HIS A 43 3.92 -2.38 3.71
CA HIS A 43 4.37 -1.72 4.93
C HIS A 43 4.15 -0.22 4.78
N LEU A 44 3.17 0.30 5.50
CA LEU A 44 2.72 1.68 5.44
C LEU A 44 3.53 2.52 6.44
N ALA A 45 4.14 3.60 5.94
CA ALA A 45 5.01 4.49 6.72
C ALA A 45 5.95 3.71 7.66
N LEU A 46 7.05 3.15 7.13
CA LEU A 46 8.01 2.24 7.78
C LEU A 46 8.30 2.44 9.27
N LEU A 47 8.16 3.65 9.81
CA LEU A 47 8.27 3.98 11.25
C LEU A 47 7.06 3.50 12.10
N ALA A 48 5.86 3.46 11.54
CA ALA A 48 4.62 3.10 12.21
C ALA A 48 4.43 1.58 12.38
N ARG A 49 5.27 0.75 11.75
CA ARG A 49 5.21 -0.73 11.81
C ARG A 49 3.87 -1.34 11.37
N PHE A 50 3.05 -0.63 10.59
CA PHE A 50 1.80 -1.18 10.07
C PHE A 50 2.07 -1.91 8.76
N SER A 51 1.89 -3.22 8.78
CA SER A 51 2.13 -4.10 7.63
C SER A 51 0.84 -4.83 7.30
N VAL A 52 0.30 -4.57 6.11
CA VAL A 52 -0.96 -5.18 5.67
C VAL A 52 -0.71 -6.08 4.47
N ALA A 53 -1.37 -7.23 4.44
CA ALA A 53 -1.32 -8.16 3.33
C ALA A 53 -2.51 -7.94 2.41
N LEU A 54 -2.22 -7.87 1.11
CA LEU A 54 -3.17 -7.84 0.00
C LEU A 54 -3.12 -9.19 -0.69
N ASN A 55 -4.26 -9.89 -0.75
CA ASN A 55 -4.36 -11.07 -1.61
C ASN A 55 -4.41 -10.64 -3.09
N ARG A 56 -4.42 -11.60 -4.01
CA ARG A 56 -4.47 -11.34 -5.45
C ARG A 56 -5.66 -10.47 -5.87
N HIS A 57 -6.86 -10.75 -5.35
CA HIS A 57 -8.07 -10.01 -5.72
C HIS A 57 -8.00 -8.54 -5.26
N GLU A 58 -7.59 -8.33 -4.02
CA GLU A 58 -7.48 -7.00 -3.40
C GLU A 58 -6.32 -6.19 -4.00
N THR A 59 -5.22 -6.84 -4.38
CA THR A 59 -4.13 -6.21 -5.14
C THR A 59 -4.62 -5.72 -6.50
N ALA A 60 -5.37 -6.54 -7.23
CA ALA A 60 -5.95 -6.13 -8.52
C ALA A 60 -6.98 -5.00 -8.35
N ARG A 61 -7.76 -5.00 -7.27
CA ARG A 61 -8.71 -3.93 -6.95
C ARG A 61 -7.99 -2.61 -6.67
N LEU A 62 -6.93 -2.64 -5.87
CA LEU A 62 -6.09 -1.48 -5.58
C LEU A 62 -5.49 -0.91 -6.87
N LEU A 63 -4.88 -1.75 -7.71
CA LEU A 63 -4.31 -1.31 -8.99
C LEU A 63 -5.34 -0.61 -9.88
N ARG A 64 -6.52 -1.20 -10.08
CA ARG A 64 -7.60 -0.57 -10.85
C ARG A 64 -8.02 0.78 -10.28
N ALA A 65 -8.10 0.89 -8.95
CA ALA A 65 -8.47 2.15 -8.30
C ALA A 65 -7.42 3.24 -8.53
N LEU A 66 -6.14 2.89 -8.45
CA LEU A 66 -5.03 3.82 -8.71
C LEU A 66 -4.97 4.23 -10.19
N ASP A 67 -5.22 3.31 -11.12
CA ASP A 67 -5.20 3.59 -12.56
C ASP A 67 -6.39 4.45 -13.01
N ALA A 68 -7.57 4.20 -12.44
CA ALA A 68 -8.79 4.98 -12.73
C ALA A 68 -8.91 6.26 -11.89
N GLU A 69 -7.93 6.54 -11.01
CA GLU A 69 -7.95 7.67 -10.07
C GLU A 69 -9.27 7.74 -9.29
N SER A 70 -9.77 6.59 -8.86
CA SER A 70 -11.12 6.42 -8.32
C SER A 70 -11.12 6.04 -6.85
N VAL A 71 -12.28 6.17 -6.20
CA VAL A 71 -12.45 5.75 -4.82
C VAL A 71 -12.66 4.24 -4.76
N ALA A 72 -11.91 3.56 -3.89
CA ALA A 72 -12.11 2.14 -3.62
C ALA A 72 -11.83 1.80 -2.16
N HIS A 73 -12.51 0.76 -1.69
CA HIS A 73 -12.30 0.13 -0.38
C HIS A 73 -11.59 -1.20 -0.62
N VAL A 74 -10.40 -1.38 -0.06
CA VAL A 74 -9.58 -2.56 -0.28
C VAL A 74 -9.46 -3.31 1.04
N ASN A 75 -9.93 -4.55 1.07
CA ASN A 75 -9.85 -5.35 2.28
C ASN A 75 -8.41 -5.84 2.47
N VAL A 76 -7.83 -5.57 3.65
CA VAL A 76 -6.44 -5.91 3.93
C VAL A 76 -6.32 -6.63 5.27
N GLN A 77 -5.34 -7.53 5.37
CA GLN A 77 -5.10 -8.30 6.59
C GLN A 77 -3.84 -7.77 7.30
N HIS A 78 -3.99 -7.26 8.51
CA HIS A 78 -2.87 -6.95 9.40
C HIS A 78 -2.55 -8.15 10.31
N GLU A 79 -1.27 -8.41 10.57
CA GLU A 79 -0.84 -9.60 11.32
C GLU A 79 -1.33 -9.60 12.79
N ARG A 80 -1.41 -8.41 13.42
CA ARG A 80 -1.74 -8.28 14.85
C ARG A 80 -3.20 -7.93 15.12
N THR A 81 -3.82 -7.17 14.22
CA THR A 81 -5.11 -6.50 14.48
C THR A 81 -6.24 -7.01 13.60
N GLY A 82 -5.97 -7.93 12.67
CA GLY A 82 -7.00 -8.58 11.87
C GLY A 82 -7.27 -7.86 10.56
N HIS A 83 -8.52 -7.96 10.10
CA HIS A 83 -8.96 -7.35 8.84
C HIS A 83 -9.22 -5.85 9.02
N HIS A 84 -8.76 -5.06 8.06
CA HIS A 84 -8.96 -3.63 7.99
C HIS A 84 -9.42 -3.24 6.58
N ASP A 85 -9.96 -2.03 6.49
CA ASP A 85 -10.28 -1.42 5.22
C ASP A 85 -9.22 -0.36 4.87
N LEU A 86 -8.64 -0.49 3.68
CA LEU A 86 -7.74 0.47 3.08
C LEU A 86 -8.54 1.26 2.03
N VAL A 87 -8.87 2.49 2.36
CA VAL A 87 -9.60 3.39 1.46
C VAL A 87 -8.61 4.12 0.57
N VAL A 88 -8.79 4.02 -0.73
CA VAL A 88 -8.01 4.72 -1.76
C VAL A 88 -8.89 5.78 -2.37
N ARG A 89 -8.38 7.01 -2.53
CA ARG A 89 -9.15 8.11 -3.14
C ARG A 89 -8.26 9.24 -3.65
N PRO A 90 -8.75 10.06 -4.59
CA PRO A 90 -8.10 11.32 -4.94
C PRO A 90 -7.92 12.23 -3.73
N HIS A 91 -6.75 12.84 -3.61
CA HIS A 91 -6.46 13.87 -2.62
C HIS A 91 -6.51 15.25 -3.28
N ARG A 92 -7.32 16.16 -2.71
CA ARG A 92 -7.59 17.48 -3.31
C ARG A 92 -6.77 18.62 -2.71
N ASP A 93 -6.28 18.45 -1.48
CA ASP A 93 -5.60 19.53 -0.77
C ASP A 93 -4.09 19.51 -1.00
N LEU A 94 -3.64 20.12 -2.09
CA LEU A 94 -2.21 20.16 -2.41
C LEU A 94 -1.38 20.96 -1.37
N LEU A 95 -2.00 21.73 -0.47
CA LEU A 95 -1.26 22.47 0.56
C LEU A 95 -0.68 21.54 1.64
N ASP A 96 -1.25 20.34 1.79
CA ASP A 96 -0.74 19.27 2.67
C ASP A 96 0.60 18.69 2.18
N LEU A 97 1.01 19.02 0.94
CA LEU A 97 2.24 18.56 0.33
C LEU A 97 3.33 19.65 0.27
N PRO A 98 4.62 19.27 0.34
CA PRO A 98 5.72 20.17 0.03
C PRO A 98 5.60 20.73 -1.39
N ALA A 99 6.07 21.96 -1.63
CA ALA A 99 5.90 22.66 -2.90
C ALA A 99 6.33 21.85 -4.13
N HIS A 100 7.43 21.11 -4.04
CA HIS A 100 7.96 20.27 -5.13
C HIS A 100 7.07 19.05 -5.47
N ALA A 101 6.17 18.67 -4.56
CA ALA A 101 5.30 17.51 -4.67
C ALA A 101 3.85 17.90 -5.03
N ARG A 102 3.54 19.19 -5.21
CA ARG A 102 2.19 19.68 -5.53
C ARG A 102 1.84 19.50 -7.01
N CYS A 103 1.78 18.25 -7.45
CA CYS A 103 1.44 17.90 -8.83
C CYS A 103 0.33 16.85 -8.86
N ALA A 104 -0.70 17.11 -9.65
CA ALA A 104 -1.76 16.15 -9.91
C ALA A 104 -1.31 15.09 -10.94
N PRO A 105 -1.80 13.85 -10.87
CA PRO A 105 -2.74 13.35 -9.86
C PRO A 105 -2.08 13.07 -8.50
N VAL A 106 -2.87 13.25 -7.43
CA VAL A 106 -2.47 12.91 -6.06
C VAL A 106 -3.50 11.93 -5.49
N MET A 107 -3.02 10.78 -5.00
CA MET A 107 -3.86 9.77 -4.38
C MET A 107 -3.55 9.65 -2.90
N ARG A 108 -4.58 9.46 -2.08
CA ARG A 108 -4.46 9.15 -0.66
C ARG A 108 -4.91 7.72 -0.39
N LEU A 109 -4.14 7.05 0.46
CA LEU A 109 -4.44 5.77 1.07
C LEU A 109 -4.72 6.01 2.56
N ASP A 110 -5.91 5.65 3.01
CA ASP A 110 -6.34 5.73 4.40
C ASP A 110 -6.55 4.32 4.95
N LEU A 111 -5.73 3.90 5.91
CA LEU A 111 -5.96 2.66 6.65
C LEU A 111 -6.87 2.96 7.85
N CYS A 112 -8.11 2.51 7.79
CA CYS A 112 -9.05 2.61 8.90
C CYS A 112 -8.72 1.55 9.94
N THR A 113 -8.12 1.99 11.06
CA THR A 113 -7.94 1.13 12.23
C THR A 113 -9.03 1.42 13.26
N SER A 114 -9.34 0.44 14.12
CA SER A 114 -10.31 0.62 15.22
C SER A 114 -9.78 1.52 16.33
N ALA A 115 -8.47 1.79 16.35
CA ALA A 115 -7.88 2.82 17.19
C ALA A 115 -8.05 4.19 16.51
N GLU A 116 -8.25 5.25 17.30
CA GLU A 116 -8.53 6.63 16.85
C GLU A 116 -7.51 7.24 15.87
N HIS A 117 -6.41 6.53 15.57
CA HIS A 117 -5.33 6.96 14.70
C HIS A 117 -5.27 6.03 13.47
N GLY A 118 -6.07 6.34 12.46
CA GLY A 118 -5.87 5.76 11.12
C GLY A 118 -4.55 6.25 10.50
N ILE A 119 -3.97 5.45 9.61
CA ILE A 119 -2.81 5.90 8.83
C ILE A 119 -3.31 6.56 7.56
N GLN A 120 -2.81 7.76 7.26
CA GLN A 120 -3.07 8.44 6.00
C GLN A 120 -1.76 8.65 5.27
N LEU A 121 -1.68 8.21 4.02
CA LEU A 121 -0.53 8.40 3.15
C LEU A 121 -0.95 9.06 1.85
N ILE A 122 -0.23 10.09 1.47
CA ILE A 122 -0.45 10.86 0.26
C ILE A 122 0.67 10.53 -0.72
N PHE A 123 0.30 10.21 -1.95
CA PHE A 123 1.19 9.85 -3.06
C PHE A 123 0.98 10.87 -4.19
N PRO A 124 1.90 11.83 -4.36
CA PRO A 124 1.91 12.71 -5.51
C PRO A 124 2.29 11.98 -6.80
N ALA A 125 2.16 12.63 -7.95
CA ALA A 125 2.22 11.96 -9.25
C ALA A 125 3.47 11.06 -9.47
N PRO A 126 4.71 11.50 -9.16
CA PRO A 126 5.90 10.66 -9.32
C PRO A 126 5.88 9.41 -8.41
N GLU A 127 5.51 9.59 -7.15
CA GLU A 127 5.43 8.53 -6.15
C GLU A 127 4.27 7.57 -6.44
N LEU A 128 3.14 8.10 -6.92
CA LEU A 128 2.00 7.32 -7.37
C LEU A 128 2.37 6.44 -8.57
N TYR A 129 3.17 6.96 -9.51
CA TYR A 129 3.69 6.16 -10.61
C TYR A 129 4.61 5.04 -10.10
N ALA A 130 5.54 5.36 -9.19
CA ALA A 130 6.42 4.36 -8.58
C ALA A 130 5.63 3.29 -7.80
N LEU A 131 4.59 3.68 -7.06
CA LEU A 131 3.69 2.76 -6.35
C LEU A 131 2.99 1.81 -7.31
N ARG A 132 2.41 2.33 -8.41
CA ARG A 132 1.74 1.51 -9.44
C ARG A 132 2.69 0.52 -10.08
N GLN A 133 3.89 0.95 -10.44
CA GLN A 133 4.90 0.04 -11.01
C GLN A 133 5.30 -1.07 -10.03
N ALA A 134 5.53 -0.72 -8.75
CA ALA A 134 5.89 -1.70 -7.74
C ALA A 134 4.76 -2.71 -7.49
N LEU A 135 3.51 -2.25 -7.36
CA LEU A 135 2.34 -3.10 -7.20
C LEU A 135 2.12 -4.02 -8.40
N SER A 136 2.22 -3.50 -9.63
CA SER A 136 2.06 -4.29 -10.84
C SER A 136 3.12 -5.38 -10.95
N ALA A 137 4.38 -5.07 -10.63
CA ALA A 137 5.46 -6.04 -10.62
C ALA A 137 5.24 -7.15 -9.57
N ALA A 138 4.87 -6.77 -8.33
CA ALA A 138 4.56 -7.73 -7.27
C ALA A 138 3.35 -8.61 -7.63
N TYR A 139 2.31 -8.01 -8.20
CA TYR A 139 1.12 -8.72 -8.66
C TYR A 139 1.47 -9.76 -9.72
N LEU A 140 2.20 -9.38 -10.77
CA LEU A 140 2.60 -10.32 -11.82
C LEU A 140 3.43 -11.49 -11.26
N GLN A 141 4.39 -11.22 -10.38
CA GLN A 141 5.18 -12.28 -9.75
C GLN A 141 4.31 -13.23 -8.92
N SER A 142 3.35 -12.71 -8.15
CA SER A 142 2.41 -13.52 -7.37
C SER A 142 1.56 -14.46 -8.24
N THR A 143 1.25 -14.07 -9.49
CA THR A 143 0.45 -14.90 -10.39
C THR A 143 1.23 -16.05 -11.01
N VAL A 144 2.53 -15.89 -11.20
CA VAL A 144 3.39 -16.92 -11.81
C VAL A 144 3.70 -18.03 -10.81
N GLU A 145 3.90 -17.70 -9.53
CA GLU A 145 4.27 -18.69 -8.50
C GLU A 145 3.11 -19.62 -8.15
N VAL A 146 1.86 -19.18 -8.25
CA VAL A 146 0.68 -20.03 -8.01
C VAL A 146 0.43 -21.05 -9.14
N ALA A 147 0.98 -20.80 -10.34
CA ALA A 147 0.80 -21.69 -11.49
C ALA A 147 1.83 -22.84 -11.54
N ARG A 148 2.78 -22.90 -10.60
CA ARG A 148 3.80 -23.94 -10.47
C ARG A 148 3.45 -24.92 -9.37
#